data_AF-A0A4Y8CCG9-F1
#
_entry.id   AF-A0A4Y8CCG9-F1
#
_cell.length_a   1.000
_cell.length_b   1.000
_cell.length_c   1.000
_cell.angle_alpha   90.00
_cell.angle_beta   90.00
_cell.angle_gamma   90.00
#
_symmetry.space_group_name_H-M   'P 1'
#
loop_
_entity.id
_entity.type
_entity.pdbx_description
1 polymer ?
#
loop_
_entity_poly.entity_id
_entity_poly.type
_entity_poly.pdbx_seq_one_letter_code
_entity_poly.pdbx_strand_id
1 'polypeptide(L)'
;LAMLRGIKEKLEIHHNVTINDSALVAAAKLSKRYIADRFLPDKAIDLIDEAAAELKMQIESEPSSLRKVRKDIETLEVENEALKMENDEKNQKRLDEITKELANLKEKQNALNSQFENEKSVFDDISTKKKEIDLLKNEASLAKARGEFQKAAELEYGKIPSLEKEV
;
A
#
# COMPACT_ATOMS: atom_id res chain seq x y z
N LEU A 1 -2.19 -24.70 -8.21
CA LEU A 1 -0.98 -24.10 -7.60
C LEU A 1 0.04 -23.64 -8.64
N ALA A 2 0.52 -24.51 -9.54
CA ALA A 2 1.45 -24.09 -10.61
C ALA A 2 0.94 -22.89 -11.43
N MET A 3 -0.33 -22.92 -11.85
CA MET A 3 -0.98 -21.78 -12.55
C MET A 3 -0.96 -20.49 -11.72
N LEU A 4 -1.34 -20.54 -10.43
CA LEU A 4 -1.35 -19.38 -9.53
C LEU A 4 0.06 -18.80 -9.35
N ARG A 5 1.08 -19.64 -9.25
CA ARG A 5 2.48 -19.21 -9.19
C ARG A 5 2.94 -18.56 -10.50
N GLY A 6 2.46 -19.06 -11.65
CA GLY A 6 2.79 -18.49 -12.96
C GLY A 6 2.21 -17.11 -13.23
N ILE A 7 1.07 -16.77 -12.62
CA ILE A 7 0.47 -15.43 -12.73
C ILE A 7 0.84 -14.50 -11.57
N LYS A 8 1.48 -15.03 -10.52
CA LYS A 8 1.81 -14.32 -9.28
C LYS A 8 2.52 -12.99 -9.57
N GLU A 9 3.61 -13.03 -10.33
CA GLU A 9 4.42 -11.86 -10.64
C GLU A 9 3.60 -10.75 -11.31
N LYS A 10 2.70 -11.12 -12.24
CA LYS A 10 1.81 -10.16 -12.91
C LYS A 10 0.82 -9.50 -11.95
N LEU A 11 0.24 -10.27 -11.03
CA LEU A 11 -0.68 -9.74 -10.00
C LEU A 11 0.05 -8.84 -9.02
N GLU A 12 1.25 -9.22 -8.59
CA GLU A 12 2.12 -8.41 -7.72
C GLU A 12 2.47 -7.06 -8.36
N ILE A 13 2.78 -7.04 -9.66
CA ILE A 13 3.05 -5.81 -10.42
C ILE A 13 1.78 -4.96 -10.57
N HIS A 14 0.65 -5.59 -10.90
CA HIS A 14 -0.62 -4.87 -11.11
C HIS A 14 -1.11 -4.15 -9.85
N HIS A 15 -1.06 -4.85 -8.72
CA HIS A 15 -1.52 -4.32 -7.43
C HIS A 15 -0.41 -3.65 -6.61
N ASN A 16 0.84 -3.73 -7.06
CA ASN A 16 2.02 -3.28 -6.33
C ASN A 16 2.14 -3.87 -4.90
N VAL A 17 1.77 -5.13 -4.73
CA VAL A 17 1.88 -5.85 -3.45
C VAL A 17 2.72 -7.10 -3.61
N THR A 18 3.19 -7.67 -2.51
CA THR A 18 3.90 -8.96 -2.52
C THR A 18 2.96 -10.06 -2.04
N ILE A 19 2.80 -11.10 -2.85
CA ILE A 19 1.91 -12.23 -2.63
C ILE A 19 2.74 -13.42 -2.14
N ASN A 20 2.60 -13.75 -0.85
CA ASN A 20 3.27 -14.90 -0.27
C ASN A 20 2.74 -16.22 -0.85
N ASP A 21 3.60 -17.24 -0.99
CA ASP A 21 3.18 -18.55 -1.49
C ASP A 21 2.09 -19.19 -0.61
N SER A 22 2.14 -18.93 0.70
CA SER A 22 1.12 -19.33 1.66
C SER A 22 -0.26 -18.73 1.32
N ALA A 23 -0.32 -17.50 0.80
CA ALA A 23 -1.56 -16.87 0.36
C ALA A 23 -2.13 -17.59 -0.86
N LEU A 24 -1.29 -17.99 -1.82
CA LEU A 24 -1.73 -18.78 -2.98
C LEU A 24 -2.30 -20.15 -2.57
N VAL A 25 -1.67 -20.81 -1.59
CA VAL A 25 -2.17 -22.08 -1.03
C VAL A 25 -3.50 -21.88 -0.31
N ALA A 26 -3.60 -20.82 0.50
CA ALA A 26 -4.82 -20.48 1.21
C ALA A 26 -5.98 -20.19 0.25
N ALA A 27 -5.77 -19.36 -0.77
CA ALA A 27 -6.77 -19.02 -1.77
C ALA A 27 -7.26 -20.27 -2.52
N ALA A 28 -6.36 -21.16 -2.95
CA ALA A 28 -6.73 -22.42 -3.60
C ALA A 28 -7.55 -23.34 -2.67
N LYS A 29 -7.17 -23.44 -1.40
CA LYS A 29 -7.84 -24.31 -0.41
C LYS A 29 -9.21 -23.77 -0.01
N LEU A 30 -9.31 -22.49 0.31
CA LEU A 30 -10.52 -21.85 0.80
C LEU A 30 -11.55 -21.66 -0.32
N SER A 31 -11.13 -21.19 -1.50
CA SER A 31 -12.04 -21.09 -2.65
C SER A 31 -12.62 -22.45 -3.05
N LYS A 32 -11.83 -23.53 -2.99
CA LYS A 32 -12.31 -24.89 -3.25
C LYS A 32 -13.39 -25.30 -2.26
N ARG A 33 -13.25 -24.93 -0.98
CA ARG A 33 -14.14 -25.35 0.11
C ARG A 33 -15.43 -24.53 0.18
N TYR A 34 -15.36 -23.23 -0.06
CA TYR A 34 -16.45 -22.30 0.27
C TYR A 34 -17.11 -21.65 -0.95
N ILE A 35 -16.45 -21.63 -2.11
CA ILE A 35 -17.02 -21.08 -3.36
C ILE A 35 -17.39 -22.26 -4.26
N ALA A 36 -18.63 -22.74 -4.17
CA ALA A 36 -19.08 -23.97 -4.82
C ALA A 36 -19.59 -23.77 -6.26
N ASP A 37 -20.03 -22.55 -6.59
CA ASP A 37 -20.60 -22.12 -7.87
C ASP A 37 -19.55 -21.83 -8.96
N ARG A 38 -18.25 -21.83 -8.59
CA ARG A 38 -17.13 -21.56 -9.51
C ARG A 38 -16.05 -22.64 -9.45
N PHE A 39 -15.27 -22.74 -10.53
CA PHE A 39 -14.22 -23.75 -10.69
C PHE A 39 -12.81 -23.17 -10.50
N LEU A 40 -11.86 -24.04 -10.10
CA LEU A 40 -10.44 -23.69 -10.10
C LEU A 40 -9.89 -23.71 -11.54
N PRO A 41 -8.87 -22.88 -11.86
CA PRO A 41 -8.16 -21.96 -10.96
C PRO A 41 -8.85 -20.60 -10.78
N ASP A 42 -9.81 -20.26 -11.63
CA ASP A 42 -10.47 -18.95 -11.75
C ASP A 42 -10.87 -18.33 -10.41
N LYS A 43 -11.68 -19.02 -9.60
CA LYS A 43 -12.09 -18.52 -8.27
C LYS A 43 -10.96 -18.25 -7.29
N ALA A 44 -9.80 -18.90 -7.43
CA ALA A 44 -8.65 -18.64 -6.57
C ALA A 44 -7.83 -17.46 -7.08
N ILE A 45 -7.87 -17.18 -8.38
CA ILE A 45 -7.27 -15.99 -8.99
C ILE A 45 -8.03 -14.77 -8.49
N ASP A 46 -9.35 -14.78 -8.61
CA ASP A 46 -10.20 -13.67 -8.17
C ASP A 46 -10.04 -13.35 -6.68
N LEU A 47 -9.97 -14.36 -5.81
CA LEU A 47 -9.73 -14.11 -4.39
C LEU A 47 -8.38 -13.43 -4.11
N ILE A 48 -7.35 -13.79 -4.87
CA ILE A 48 -6.03 -13.17 -4.73
C ILE A 48 -6.08 -11.74 -5.29
N ASP A 49 -6.76 -11.53 -6.41
CA ASP A 49 -6.92 -10.23 -7.04
C ASP A 49 -7.67 -9.25 -6.13
N GLU A 50 -8.80 -9.69 -5.55
CA GLU A 50 -9.61 -8.91 -4.61
C GLU A 50 -8.82 -8.59 -3.32
N ALA A 51 -8.12 -9.57 -2.74
CA ALA A 51 -7.29 -9.34 -1.56
C ALA A 51 -6.11 -8.39 -1.84
N ALA A 52 -5.51 -8.47 -3.04
CA ALA A 52 -4.43 -7.60 -3.45
C ALA A 52 -4.93 -6.16 -3.69
N ALA A 53 -6.10 -6.01 -4.33
CA ALA A 53 -6.75 -4.72 -4.52
C ALA A 53 -7.13 -4.06 -3.19
N GLU A 54 -7.70 -4.83 -2.26
CA GLU A 54 -8.04 -4.36 -0.92
C GLU A 54 -6.79 -3.88 -0.16
N LEU A 55 -5.72 -4.67 -0.19
CA LEU A 55 -4.46 -4.31 0.47
C LEU A 55 -3.86 -3.03 -0.13
N LYS A 56 -3.87 -2.89 -1.46
CA LYS A 56 -3.42 -1.67 -2.14
C LYS A 56 -4.22 -0.46 -1.67
N MET A 57 -5.54 -0.57 -1.63
CA MET A 57 -6.41 0.51 -1.14
C MET A 57 -6.09 0.87 0.32
N GLN A 58 -5.81 -0.10 1.17
CA GLN A 58 -5.43 0.14 2.57
C GLN A 58 -4.10 0.89 2.68
N ILE A 59 -3.12 0.57 1.84
CA ILE A 59 -1.81 1.25 1.80
C ILE A 59 -1.95 2.70 1.32
N GLU A 60 -2.75 2.94 0.28
CA GLU A 60 -2.95 4.28 -0.28
C GLU A 60 -3.85 5.18 0.59
N SER A 61 -4.59 4.57 1.53
CA SER A 61 -5.54 5.26 2.41
C SER A 61 -4.89 5.79 3.68
N GLU A 62 -5.48 6.87 4.21
CA GLU A 62 -5.07 7.44 5.49
C GLU A 62 -5.13 6.40 6.63
N PRO A 63 -4.05 6.20 7.40
CA PRO A 63 -4.01 5.25 8.51
C PRO A 63 -5.08 5.56 9.56
N SER A 64 -5.65 4.51 10.14
CA SER A 64 -6.67 4.64 11.20
C SER A 64 -6.17 5.42 12.42
N SER A 65 -4.87 5.31 12.73
CA SER A 65 -4.19 6.07 13.79
C SER A 65 -4.22 7.58 13.54
N LEU A 66 -3.93 8.01 12.30
CA LEU A 66 -3.93 9.41 11.89
C LEU A 66 -5.35 9.97 11.84
N ARG A 67 -6.30 9.21 11.30
CA ARG A 67 -7.73 9.57 11.29
C ARG A 67 -8.28 9.76 12.70
N LYS A 68 -7.89 8.90 13.64
CA LYS A 68 -8.27 9.03 15.06
C LYS A 68 -7.74 10.32 15.66
N VAL A 69 -6.45 10.62 15.48
CA VAL A 69 -5.84 11.86 16.00
C VAL A 69 -6.53 13.10 15.40
N ARG A 70 -6.84 13.10 14.10
CA ARG A 70 -7.60 14.18 13.45
C ARG A 70 -8.95 14.43 14.11
N LYS A 71 -9.71 13.36 14.38
CA LYS A 71 -11.01 13.45 15.05
C LYS A 71 -10.89 13.97 16.49
N ASP A 72 -9.86 13.54 17.22
CA ASP A 72 -9.61 14.00 18.58
C ASP A 72 -9.27 15.50 18.60
N ILE A 73 -8.46 15.97 17.63
CA ILE A 73 -8.17 17.40 17.43
C ILE A 73 -9.45 18.18 17.13
N GLU A 74 -10.26 17.72 16.18
CA GLU A 74 -11.51 18.39 15.80
C GLU A 74 -12.46 18.52 17.00
N THR A 75 -12.59 17.46 17.79
CA THR A 75 -13.42 17.47 18.99
C THR A 75 -12.96 18.52 20.00
N LEU A 76 -11.65 18.62 20.24
CA LEU A 76 -11.07 19.60 21.15
C LEU A 76 -11.14 21.03 20.60
N GLU A 77 -11.03 21.23 19.28
CA GLU A 77 -11.19 22.54 18.65
C GLU A 77 -12.63 23.05 18.79
N VAL A 78 -13.63 22.17 18.63
CA VAL A 78 -15.05 22.49 18.88
C VAL A 78 -15.27 22.84 20.35
N GLU A 79 -14.73 22.06 21.28
CA GLU A 79 -14.81 22.34 22.73
C GLU A 79 -14.16 23.69 23.06
N ASN A 80 -12.99 23.98 22.49
CA ASN A 80 -12.26 25.23 22.69
C ASN A 80 -13.10 26.45 22.27
N GLU A 81 -13.69 26.41 21.07
CA GLU A 81 -14.52 27.50 20.57
C GLU A 81 -15.81 27.68 21.39
N ALA A 82 -16.45 26.59 21.83
CA ALA A 82 -17.61 26.67 22.70
C ALA A 82 -17.29 27.36 24.05
N LEU A 83 -16.19 26.97 24.70
CA LEU A 83 -15.78 27.56 25.98
C LEU A 83 -15.36 29.03 25.86
N LYS A 84 -14.76 29.43 24.73
CA LYS A 84 -14.46 30.84 24.43
C LYS A 84 -15.72 31.68 24.27
N MET A 85 -16.78 31.12 23.65
CA MET A 85 -18.06 31.82 23.48
C MET A 85 -18.79 32.06 24.82
N GLU A 86 -18.69 31.11 25.75
CA GLU A 86 -19.31 31.24 27.09
C GLU A 86 -18.61 32.29 27.98
N ASN A 87 -17.32 32.56 27.75
CA ASN A 87 -16.55 33.66 28.35
C ASN A 87 -16.63 33.74 29.90
N ASP A 88 -16.69 32.58 30.58
CA ASP A 88 -16.66 32.46 32.04
C ASP A 88 -15.21 32.30 32.54
N GLU A 89 -14.80 33.05 33.57
CA GLU A 89 -13.47 32.97 34.18
C GLU A 89 -13.13 31.54 34.67
N LYS A 90 -14.14 30.73 34.98
CA LYS A 90 -13.96 29.31 35.36
C LYS A 90 -13.42 28.45 34.22
N ASN A 91 -13.65 28.84 32.97
CA ASN A 91 -13.24 28.08 31.79
C ASN A 91 -11.74 28.24 31.48
N GLN A 92 -11.06 29.24 32.06
CA GLN A 92 -9.66 29.54 31.76
C GLN A 92 -8.73 28.33 31.98
N LYS A 93 -8.94 27.58 33.08
CA LYS A 93 -8.13 26.38 33.36
C LYS A 93 -8.30 25.31 32.29
N ARG A 94 -9.53 25.06 31.85
CA ARG A 94 -9.83 24.07 30.80
C ARG A 94 -9.31 24.53 29.44
N LEU A 95 -9.40 25.82 29.11
CA LEU A 95 -8.83 26.39 27.89
C LEU A 95 -7.30 26.20 27.84
N ASP A 96 -6.61 26.38 28.95
CA ASP A 96 -5.17 26.15 29.05
C ASP A 96 -4.80 24.66 28.88
N GLU A 97 -5.61 23.75 29.44
CA GLU A 97 -5.46 22.30 29.26
C GLU A 97 -5.69 21.90 27.81
N ILE A 98 -6.80 22.32 27.19
CA ILE A 98 -7.12 22.04 25.79
C ILE A 98 -6.01 22.54 24.87
N THR A 99 -5.44 23.72 25.15
CA THR A 99 -4.33 24.27 24.35
C THR A 99 -3.10 23.36 24.40
N LYS A 100 -2.78 22.79 25.57
CA LYS A 100 -1.68 21.82 25.71
C LYS A 100 -2.00 20.49 25.02
N GLU A 101 -3.22 19.98 25.18
CA GLU A 101 -3.68 18.75 24.51
C GLU A 101 -3.63 18.88 22.99
N LEU A 102 -4.13 20.00 22.45
CA LEU A 102 -4.07 20.32 21.02
C LEU A 102 -2.63 20.40 20.51
N ALA A 103 -1.71 21.03 21.27
CA ALA A 103 -0.30 21.10 20.88
C ALA A 103 0.31 19.69 20.76
N ASN A 104 0.09 18.83 21.76
CA ASN A 104 0.59 17.45 21.76
C ASN A 104 -0.03 16.62 20.62
N LEU A 105 -1.33 16.76 20.38
CA LEU A 105 -2.02 16.03 19.31
C LEU A 105 -1.59 16.50 17.93
N LYS A 106 -1.36 17.81 17.73
CA LYS A 106 -0.86 18.37 16.47
C LYS A 106 0.57 17.90 16.18
N GLU A 107 1.43 17.82 17.19
CA GLU A 107 2.76 17.23 17.02
C GLU A 107 2.68 15.75 16.60
N LYS A 108 1.83 14.97 17.29
CA LYS A 108 1.58 13.56 16.93
C LYS A 108 1.00 13.40 15.53
N GLN A 109 0.06 14.27 15.14
CA GLN A 109 -0.53 14.29 13.81
C GLN A 109 0.54 14.55 12.75
N ASN A 110 1.42 15.51 12.97
CA ASN A 110 2.51 15.82 12.05
C ASN A 110 3.47 14.65 11.90
N ALA A 111 3.87 14.01 13.00
CA ALA A 111 4.72 12.83 12.96
C ALA A 111 4.08 11.68 12.15
N LEU A 112 2.79 11.40 12.39
CA LEU A 112 2.06 10.35 11.66
C LEU A 112 1.84 10.71 10.18
N ASN A 113 1.55 11.97 9.85
CA ASN A 113 1.45 12.45 8.47
C ASN A 113 2.78 12.25 7.75
N SER A 114 3.90 12.71 8.32
CA SER A 114 5.22 12.58 7.69
C SER A 114 5.63 11.13 7.51
N GLN A 115 5.31 10.26 8.47
CA GLN A 115 5.53 8.82 8.32
C GLN A 115 4.72 8.26 7.15
N PHE A 116 3.42 8.58 7.08
CA PHE A 116 2.53 8.10 6.02
C PHE A 116 2.95 8.59 4.63
N GLU A 117 3.32 9.87 4.50
CA GLU A 117 3.81 10.45 3.25
C GLU A 117 5.10 9.77 2.78
N ASN A 118 6.02 9.49 3.71
CA ASN A 118 7.25 8.76 3.40
C ASN A 118 6.96 7.31 2.96
N GLU A 119 6.12 6.59 3.70
CA GLU A 119 5.71 5.22 3.36
C GLU A 119 5.05 5.16 1.97
N LYS A 120 4.18 6.13 1.66
CA LYS A 120 3.53 6.26 0.36
C LYS A 120 4.52 6.57 -0.76
N SER A 121 5.47 7.49 -0.53
CA SER A 121 6.52 7.79 -1.50
C SER A 121 7.35 6.54 -1.83
N VAL A 122 7.78 5.80 -0.80
CA VAL A 122 8.53 4.55 -0.99
C VAL A 122 7.70 3.52 -1.75
N PHE A 123 6.40 3.41 -1.45
CA PHE A 123 5.48 2.51 -2.16
C PHE A 123 5.36 2.86 -3.65
N ASP A 124 5.21 4.15 -3.97
CA ASP A 124 5.11 4.64 -5.35
C ASP A 124 6.43 4.46 -6.11
N ASP A 125 7.58 4.72 -5.47
CA ASP A 125 8.90 4.48 -6.04
C ASP A 125 9.11 3.00 -6.37
N ILE A 126 8.76 2.09 -5.45
CA ILE A 126 8.80 0.65 -5.72
C ILE A 126 7.87 0.27 -6.88
N SER A 127 6.67 0.87 -6.95
CA SER A 127 5.71 0.65 -8.05
C SER A 127 6.30 0.99 -9.41
N THR A 128 6.96 2.15 -9.50
CA THR A 128 7.57 2.61 -10.76
C THR A 128 8.71 1.71 -11.19
N LYS A 129 9.60 1.33 -10.27
CA LYS A 129 10.72 0.41 -10.55
C LYS A 129 10.23 -0.97 -10.96
N LYS A 130 9.22 -1.54 -10.30
CA LYS A 130 8.63 -2.83 -10.69
C LYS A 130 8.06 -2.81 -12.11
N LYS A 131 7.39 -1.72 -12.49
CA LYS A 131 6.88 -1.55 -13.87
C LYS A 131 8.03 -1.41 -14.88
N GLU A 132 9.08 -0.68 -14.54
CA GLU A 132 10.27 -0.56 -15.39
C GLU A 132 10.96 -1.92 -15.59
N ILE A 133 11.11 -2.71 -14.52
CA ILE A 133 11.65 -4.08 -14.60
C ILE A 133 10.81 -4.94 -15.54
N ASP A 134 9.48 -4.89 -15.45
CA ASP A 134 8.59 -5.65 -16.35
C ASP A 134 8.74 -5.23 -17.81
N LEU A 135 8.84 -3.93 -18.08
CA LEU A 135 9.10 -3.40 -19.42
C LEU A 135 10.43 -3.91 -19.98
N LEU A 136 11.50 -3.87 -19.18
CA LEU A 136 12.82 -4.37 -19.59
C LEU A 136 12.82 -5.89 -19.81
N LYS A 137 12.10 -6.66 -18.98
CA LYS A 137 11.92 -8.12 -19.16
C LYS A 137 11.23 -8.44 -20.49
N ASN A 138 10.20 -7.66 -20.83
CA ASN A 138 9.51 -7.77 -22.10
C ASN A 138 10.43 -7.37 -23.28
N GLU A 139 11.19 -6.29 -23.14
CA GLU A 139 12.15 -5.85 -24.17
C GLU A 139 13.26 -6.89 -24.40
N ALA A 140 13.81 -7.47 -23.34
CA ALA A 140 14.81 -8.54 -23.43
C ALA A 140 14.27 -9.76 -24.18
N SER A 141 13.02 -10.15 -23.89
CA SER A 141 12.34 -11.25 -24.58
C SER A 141 12.14 -10.96 -26.07
N LEU A 142 11.77 -9.73 -26.44
CA LEU A 142 11.65 -9.30 -27.83
C LEU A 142 12.99 -9.24 -28.55
N ALA A 143 14.04 -8.75 -27.89
CA ALA A 143 15.39 -8.71 -28.43
C ALA A 143 15.91 -10.13 -28.74
N LYS A 144 15.68 -11.09 -27.83
CA LYS A 144 15.99 -12.51 -28.08
C LYS A 144 15.24 -13.05 -29.30
N ALA A 145 13.94 -12.78 -29.41
CA ALA A 145 13.13 -13.24 -30.54
C ALA A 145 13.60 -12.66 -31.88
N ARG A 146 14.18 -11.45 -31.88
CA ARG A 146 14.76 -10.79 -33.07
C ARG A 146 16.21 -11.19 -33.37
N GLY A 147 16.84 -12.02 -32.53
CA GLY A 147 18.26 -12.38 -32.66
C GLY A 147 19.24 -11.30 -32.16
N GLU A 148 18.75 -10.25 -31.50
CA GLU A 148 19.55 -9.18 -30.88
C GLU A 148 20.13 -9.66 -29.53
N PHE A 149 20.92 -10.74 -29.54
CA PHE A 149 21.38 -11.40 -28.32
C PHE A 149 22.27 -10.52 -27.42
N GLN A 150 23.05 -9.61 -28.01
CA GLN A 150 23.86 -8.66 -27.25
C GLN A 150 22.99 -7.72 -26.41
N LYS A 151 21.94 -7.16 -27.02
CA LYS A 151 20.99 -6.28 -26.34
C LYS A 151 20.21 -7.03 -25.25
N ALA A 152 19.77 -8.25 -25.55
CA ALA A 152 19.12 -9.10 -24.55
C ALA A 152 20.01 -9.37 -23.33
N ALA A 153 21.30 -9.67 -23.55
CA ALA A 153 22.24 -9.91 -22.47
C ALA A 153 22.51 -8.66 -21.62
N GLU A 154 22.62 -7.47 -22.24
CA GLU A 154 22.75 -6.20 -21.52
C GLU A 154 21.56 -5.94 -20.58
N LEU A 155 20.34 -6.23 -21.05
CA LEU A 155 19.12 -6.07 -20.27
C LEU A 155 19.05 -7.08 -19.13
N GLU A 156 19.26 -8.38 -19.40
CA GLU A 156 19.10 -9.46 -18.43
C GLU A 156 20.19 -9.53 -17.35
N TYR A 157 21.43 -9.16 -17.68
CA TYR A 157 22.56 -9.26 -16.76
C TYR A 157 23.07 -7.90 -16.27
N GLY A 158 22.56 -6.80 -16.84
CA GLY A 158 22.89 -5.43 -16.46
C GLY A 158 21.70 -4.73 -15.82
N LYS A 159 20.82 -4.17 -16.66
CA LYS A 159 19.79 -3.20 -16.24
C LYS A 159 18.71 -3.80 -15.34
N ILE A 160 18.24 -5.02 -15.62
CA ILE A 160 17.21 -5.67 -14.81
C ILE A 160 17.76 -5.98 -13.40
N PRO A 161 18.92 -6.68 -13.24
CA PRO A 161 19.48 -6.94 -11.91
C PRO A 161 19.87 -5.69 -11.13
N SER A 162 20.23 -4.59 -11.79
CA SER A 162 20.49 -3.33 -11.08
C SER A 162 19.22 -2.76 -10.48
N LEU A 163 18.11 -2.73 -11.23
CA LEU A 163 16.83 -2.23 -10.72
C LEU A 163 16.23 -3.17 -9.66
N GLU A 164 16.37 -4.49 -9.82
CA GLU A 164 15.92 -5.47 -8.82
C GLU A 164 16.63 -5.34 -7.47
N LYS A 165 17.84 -4.75 -7.42
CA LYS A 165 18.53 -4.45 -6.15
C LYS A 165 18.01 -3.21 -5.44
N GLU A 166 17.29 -2.35 -6.16
CA GLU A 166 16.75 -1.11 -5.62
C GLU A 166 15.28 -1.23 -5.19
N VAL A 167 14.70 -2.43 -5.30
CA VAL A 167 13.35 -2.83 -4.90
C VAL A 167 13.45 -3.84 -3.76
#